data_AF-I4CDL0-F1
#
_entry.id   AF-I4CDL0-F1
#
_cell.length_a   1.000
_cell.length_b   1.000
_cell.length_c   1.000
_cell.angle_alpha   90.00
_cell.angle_beta   90.00
_cell.angle_gamma   90.00
#
_symmetry.space_group_name_H-M   'P 1'
#
loop_
_entity.id
_entity.type
_entity.pdbx_description
1 polymer ?
#
loop_
_entity_poly.entity_id
_entity_poly.type
_entity_poly.pdbx_seq_one_letter_code
_entity_poly.pdbx_strand_id
1 'polypeptide(L)'
;MIRIPKEEILFIVTVVIISSFVNLLECSGQAARKSAPQKKNEPKSWSARQMEQIEKSIVHYTNRERVKKGLKPLQPSDALKYTAGKHTEHMCEAQLLAHEDEAFPQEWRTLSQRLKIANVRAGAENVAYRTIEAKGDTWAEEVVKGWMKSPPHRKNILDKSQKYIGVTVLPCKNEIGYTTQVFSPNPGSMP
;
A
#
# COMPACT_ATOMS: atom_id res chain seq x y z
N MET A 1 -12.59 13.11 -0.06
CA MET A 1 -11.21 13.33 0.40
C MET A 1 -11.15 13.01 1.88
N ILE A 2 -10.21 12.18 2.31
CA ILE A 2 -10.02 11.82 3.73
C ILE A 2 -8.58 12.18 4.10
N ARG A 3 -8.42 13.22 4.94
CA ARG A 3 -7.12 13.63 5.46
C ARG A 3 -6.77 12.76 6.67
N ILE A 4 -5.60 12.11 6.64
CA ILE A 4 -5.18 11.26 7.76
C ILE A 4 -4.65 12.15 8.89
N PRO A 5 -5.17 12.05 10.13
CA PRO A 5 -4.69 12.86 11.25
C PRO A 5 -3.23 12.51 11.56
N LYS A 6 -2.45 13.56 11.84
CA LYS A 6 -1.09 13.44 12.36
C LYS A 6 -1.22 13.38 13.89
N GLU A 7 -0.68 12.32 14.50
CA GLU A 7 -0.27 12.23 15.91
C GLU A 7 -1.33 11.85 16.95
N GLU A 8 -1.13 10.69 17.62
CA GLU A 8 -1.18 10.46 19.08
C GLU A 8 -0.90 8.97 19.38
N ILE A 9 0.37 8.59 19.58
CA ILE A 9 0.73 7.35 20.30
C ILE A 9 1.84 7.71 21.30
N LEU A 10 1.40 8.21 22.46
CA LEU A 10 2.22 8.39 23.65
C LEU A 10 2.41 7.01 24.30
N PHE A 11 3.56 6.38 24.07
CA PHE A 11 3.97 5.17 24.79
C PHE A 11 4.23 5.52 26.27
N ILE A 12 3.25 5.29 27.14
CA ILE A 12 3.45 5.28 28.59
C ILE A 12 4.04 3.91 28.96
N VAL A 13 5.36 3.84 29.08
CA VAL A 13 6.03 2.73 29.79
C VAL A 13 6.34 3.22 31.19
N THR A 14 5.49 2.86 32.14
CA THR A 14 5.75 3.07 33.57
C THR A 14 6.80 2.05 34.01
N VAL A 15 8.05 2.48 34.18
CA VAL A 15 9.12 1.68 34.78
C VAL A 15 8.92 1.65 36.30
N VAL A 16 8.67 0.47 36.85
CA VAL A 16 8.72 0.22 38.29
C VAL A 16 10.17 0.00 38.69
N ILE A 17 10.69 0.92 39.51
CA ILE A 17 12.01 0.83 40.15
C ILE A 17 11.86 0.01 41.43
N ILE A 18 12.61 -1.09 41.55
CA ILE A 18 12.87 -1.74 42.85
C ILE A 18 14.39 -1.95 42.98
N SER A 19 15.00 -1.14 43.85
CA SER A 19 16.30 -1.38 44.50
C SER A 19 16.16 -2.59 45.45
N SER A 20 17.14 -3.36 45.90
CA SER A 20 18.60 -3.30 46.01
C SER A 20 19.04 -4.76 46.24
N PHE A 21 20.30 -5.12 45.97
CA PHE A 21 21.15 -5.95 46.85
C PHE A 21 22.47 -6.25 46.14
N VAL A 22 23.56 -5.85 46.78
CA VAL A 22 24.95 -6.17 46.45
C VAL A 22 25.34 -7.41 47.25
N ASN A 23 25.97 -8.42 46.64
CA ASN A 23 27.16 -9.07 47.21
C ASN A 23 27.92 -9.97 46.22
N LEU A 24 29.20 -10.14 46.57
CA LEU A 24 30.37 -10.45 45.76
C LEU A 24 30.54 -11.92 45.29
N LEU A 25 31.27 -11.99 44.17
CA LEU A 25 32.28 -12.96 43.68
C LEU A 25 32.00 -14.46 43.78
N GLU A 26 31.97 -15.10 42.60
CA GLU A 26 32.84 -16.25 42.32
C GLU A 26 33.19 -16.36 40.83
N CYS A 27 34.40 -16.84 40.59
CA CYS A 27 35.15 -16.77 39.35
C CYS A 27 34.80 -17.93 38.41
N SER A 28 34.37 -17.65 37.18
CA SER A 28 34.56 -18.58 36.07
C SER A 28 34.57 -17.82 34.74
N GLY A 29 35.66 -18.01 33.99
CA GLY A 29 35.86 -17.38 32.70
C GLY A 29 34.80 -17.81 31.69
N GLN A 30 34.02 -16.84 31.22
CA GLN A 30 33.35 -16.93 29.93
C GLN A 30 33.68 -15.65 29.16
N ALA A 31 34.25 -15.87 27.97
CA ALA A 31 34.62 -14.85 27.01
C ALA A 31 33.50 -13.81 26.87
N ALA A 32 33.87 -12.53 26.99
CA ALA A 32 33.00 -11.40 26.75
C ALA A 32 32.33 -11.54 25.39
N ARG A 33 31.06 -11.98 25.38
CA ARG A 33 30.18 -11.80 24.23
C ARG A 33 30.04 -10.30 24.05
N LYS A 34 30.78 -9.75 23.07
CA LYS A 34 30.52 -8.42 22.53
C LYS A 34 29.03 -8.37 22.20
N SER A 35 28.27 -7.62 22.98
CA SER A 35 26.89 -7.30 22.64
C SER A 35 26.92 -6.64 21.28
N ALA A 36 26.30 -7.30 20.29
CA ALA A 36 26.07 -6.69 19.00
C ALA A 36 25.30 -5.38 19.22
N PRO A 37 25.61 -4.31 18.49
CA PRO A 37 24.87 -3.05 18.63
C PRO A 37 23.39 -3.32 18.35
N GLN A 38 22.52 -3.02 19.32
CA GLN A 38 21.07 -3.01 19.13
C GLN A 38 20.76 -2.13 17.92
N LYS A 39 20.21 -2.72 16.86
CA LYS A 39 19.68 -1.99 15.71
C LYS A 39 18.65 -0.99 16.23
N LYS A 40 18.97 0.30 16.09
CA LYS A 40 18.03 1.39 16.30
C LYS A 40 16.82 1.17 15.38
N ASN A 41 15.64 1.47 15.90
CA ASN A 41 14.33 1.31 15.25
C ASN A 41 14.32 1.99 13.87
N GLU A 42 14.56 1.21 12.81
CA GLU A 42 14.24 1.65 11.45
C GLU A 42 12.71 1.70 11.31
N PRO A 43 12.16 2.77 10.68
CA PRO A 43 10.72 2.84 10.45
C PRO A 43 10.28 1.61 9.66
N LYS A 44 9.21 0.96 10.13
CA LYS A 44 8.63 -0.20 9.47
C LYS A 44 8.28 0.20 8.04
N SER A 45 8.85 -0.51 7.08
CA SER A 45 8.61 -0.28 5.65
C SER A 45 8.69 -1.60 4.91
N TRP A 46 8.07 -1.66 3.74
CA TRP A 46 8.15 -2.82 2.86
C TRP A 46 9.32 -2.67 1.90
N SER A 47 10.09 -3.74 1.73
CA SER A 47 11.05 -3.86 0.63
C SER A 47 10.33 -3.86 -0.73
N ALA A 48 11.07 -3.56 -1.81
CA ALA A 48 10.55 -3.63 -3.17
C ALA A 48 9.89 -4.99 -3.49
N ARG A 49 10.52 -6.09 -3.04
CA ARG A 49 9.98 -7.45 -3.22
C ARG A 49 8.64 -7.65 -2.49
N GLN A 50 8.49 -7.07 -1.30
CA GLN A 50 7.24 -7.14 -0.56
C GLN A 50 6.13 -6.33 -1.23
N MET A 51 6.44 -5.12 -1.74
CA MET A 51 5.48 -4.32 -2.50
C MET A 51 5.01 -5.05 -3.75
N GLU A 52 5.93 -5.64 -4.53
CA GLU A 52 5.60 -6.43 -5.71
C GLU A 52 4.72 -7.64 -5.36
N GLN A 53 5.00 -8.34 -4.27
CA GLN A 53 4.17 -9.44 -3.78
C GLN A 53 2.76 -8.95 -3.44
N ILE A 54 2.64 -7.84 -2.71
CA ILE A 54 1.34 -7.26 -2.34
C ILE A 54 0.55 -6.86 -3.58
N GLU A 55 1.17 -6.22 -4.57
CA GLU A 55 0.53 -5.84 -5.84
C GLU A 55 0.00 -7.07 -6.59
N LYS A 56 0.81 -8.14 -6.71
CA LYS A 56 0.39 -9.40 -7.31
C LYS A 56 -0.81 -10.02 -6.56
N SER A 57 -0.79 -9.97 -5.23
CA SER A 57 -1.89 -10.49 -4.40
C SER A 57 -3.16 -9.66 -4.52
N ILE A 58 -3.04 -8.34 -4.66
CA ILE A 58 -4.17 -7.46 -4.96
C ILE A 58 -4.80 -7.86 -6.32
N VAL A 59 -4.00 -8.03 -7.37
CA VAL A 59 -4.49 -8.51 -8.68
C VAL A 59 -5.16 -9.88 -8.54
N HIS A 60 -4.53 -10.81 -7.82
CA HIS A 60 -5.07 -12.15 -7.56
C HIS A 60 -6.46 -12.08 -6.91
N TYR A 61 -6.62 -11.34 -5.81
CA TYR A 61 -7.90 -11.24 -5.11
C TYR A 61 -8.96 -10.49 -5.92
N THR A 62 -8.58 -9.45 -6.68
CA THR A 62 -9.50 -8.78 -7.61
C THR A 62 -10.01 -9.76 -8.68
N ASN A 63 -9.11 -10.57 -9.26
CA ASN A 63 -9.50 -11.56 -10.25
C ASN A 63 -10.33 -12.71 -9.65
N ARG A 64 -10.07 -13.08 -8.38
CA ARG A 64 -10.92 -14.04 -7.64
C ARG A 64 -12.36 -13.54 -7.54
N GLU A 65 -12.57 -12.26 -7.25
CA GLU A 65 -13.91 -11.67 -7.19
C GLU A 65 -14.60 -11.59 -8.56
N ARG A 66 -13.83 -11.33 -9.63
CA ARG A 66 -14.33 -11.36 -11.00
C ARG A 66 -14.77 -12.75 -11.43
N VAL A 67 -13.95 -13.77 -11.16
CA VAL A 67 -14.24 -15.18 -11.51
C VAL A 67 -15.49 -15.68 -10.77
N LYS A 68 -15.68 -15.32 -9.49
CA LYS A 68 -16.92 -15.63 -8.74
C LYS A 68 -18.19 -15.09 -9.41
N LYS A 69 -18.06 -14.08 -10.27
CA LYS A 69 -19.17 -13.47 -11.04
C LYS A 69 -19.19 -13.90 -12.51
N GLY A 70 -18.43 -14.92 -12.88
CA GLY A 70 -18.34 -15.42 -14.25
C GLY A 70 -17.64 -14.46 -15.22
N LEU A 71 -16.83 -13.52 -14.70
CA LEU A 71 -16.08 -12.58 -15.51
C LEU A 71 -14.67 -13.09 -15.81
N LYS A 72 -14.13 -12.70 -16.96
CA LYS A 72 -12.75 -12.97 -17.31
C LYS A 72 -11.79 -12.25 -16.34
N PRO A 73 -10.71 -12.92 -15.91
CA PRO A 73 -9.62 -12.26 -15.18
C PRO A 73 -9.05 -11.08 -15.98
N LEU A 74 -8.70 -10.02 -15.28
CA LEU A 74 -7.96 -8.87 -15.81
C LEU A 74 -6.50 -9.28 -16.01
N GLN A 75 -5.90 -8.76 -17.08
CA GLN A 75 -4.50 -8.93 -17.39
C GLN A 75 -3.68 -7.77 -16.80
N PRO A 76 -2.55 -8.01 -16.12
CA PRO A 76 -1.66 -6.95 -15.69
C PRO A 76 -1.18 -6.09 -16.87
N SER A 77 -1.04 -4.79 -16.65
CA SER A 77 -0.42 -3.85 -17.60
C SER A 77 0.60 -2.97 -16.87
N ASP A 78 1.82 -2.92 -17.41
CA ASP A 78 2.89 -2.07 -16.92
C ASP A 78 2.58 -0.59 -17.10
N ALA A 79 1.94 -0.20 -18.21
CA ALA A 79 1.55 1.18 -18.45
C ALA A 79 0.48 1.66 -17.45
N LEU A 80 -0.51 0.81 -17.15
CA LEU A 80 -1.49 1.14 -16.11
C LEU A 80 -0.84 1.16 -14.72
N LYS A 81 0.08 0.22 -14.43
CA LYS A 81 0.81 0.19 -13.16
C LYS A 81 1.64 1.46 -12.98
N TYR A 82 2.27 1.96 -14.03
CA TYR A 82 3.00 3.21 -14.02
C TYR A 82 2.10 4.40 -13.64
N THR A 83 0.90 4.52 -14.24
CA THR A 83 -0.07 5.56 -13.87
C THR A 83 -0.57 5.43 -12.43
N ALA A 84 -0.81 4.19 -11.97
CA ALA A 84 -1.20 3.90 -10.59
C ALA A 84 -0.08 4.28 -9.61
N GLY A 85 1.18 4.04 -9.98
CA GLY A 85 2.35 4.37 -9.17
C GLY A 85 2.48 5.87 -8.96
N LYS A 86 2.37 6.66 -10.03
CA LYS A 86 2.39 8.13 -9.94
C LYS A 86 1.30 8.66 -9.01
N HIS A 87 0.08 8.11 -9.10
CA HIS A 87 -0.99 8.54 -8.20
C HIS A 87 -0.73 8.13 -6.73
N THR A 88 -0.23 6.92 -6.50
CA THR A 88 0.12 6.46 -5.16
C THR A 88 1.24 7.30 -4.54
N GLU A 89 2.26 7.69 -5.32
CA GLU A 89 3.32 8.63 -4.91
C GLU A 89 2.71 9.95 -4.43
N HIS A 90 1.83 10.57 -5.23
CA HIS A 90 1.21 11.84 -4.86
C HIS A 90 0.31 11.73 -3.61
N MET A 91 -0.46 10.65 -3.46
CA MET A 91 -1.24 10.42 -2.23
C MET A 91 -0.33 10.27 -0.99
N CYS A 92 0.82 9.63 -1.16
CA CYS A 92 1.80 9.45 -0.09
C CYS A 92 2.48 10.75 0.32
N GLU A 93 2.89 11.57 -0.65
CA GLU A 93 3.48 12.89 -0.42
C GLU A 93 2.49 13.83 0.28
N ALA A 94 1.24 13.84 -0.17
CA ALA A 94 0.18 14.66 0.40
C ALA A 94 -0.40 14.11 1.71
N GLN A 95 -0.14 12.83 2.04
CA GLN A 95 -0.79 12.08 3.13
C GLN A 95 -2.32 12.15 3.06
N LEU A 96 -2.85 11.95 1.86
CA LEU A 96 -4.25 12.17 1.53
C LEU A 96 -4.80 11.04 0.66
N LEU A 97 -5.95 10.46 1.05
CA LEU A 97 -6.71 9.59 0.16
C LEU A 97 -7.68 10.42 -0.69
N ALA A 98 -7.37 10.56 -1.98
CA ALA A 98 -8.19 11.27 -2.94
C ALA A 98 -7.91 10.79 -4.37
N HIS A 99 -8.95 10.77 -5.22
CA HIS A 99 -8.82 10.50 -6.66
C HIS A 99 -8.17 11.67 -7.43
N GLU A 100 -8.38 12.88 -6.91
CA GLU A 100 -7.87 14.16 -7.40
C GLU A 100 -7.81 15.14 -6.22
N ASP A 101 -6.80 16.02 -6.21
CA ASP A 101 -6.63 17.08 -5.22
C ASP A 101 -5.72 18.17 -5.79
N GLU A 102 -5.88 19.42 -5.33
CA GLU A 102 -5.02 20.53 -5.72
C GLU A 102 -3.55 20.32 -5.30
N ALA A 103 -3.30 19.52 -4.25
CA ALA A 103 -1.97 19.12 -3.82
C ALA A 103 -1.24 18.19 -4.81
N PHE A 104 -1.96 17.61 -5.78
CA PHE A 104 -1.34 16.76 -6.81
C PHE A 104 -0.88 17.61 -8.00
N PRO A 105 0.26 17.28 -8.65
CA PRO A 105 0.72 17.97 -9.85
C PRO A 105 -0.38 18.05 -10.91
N GLN A 106 -0.55 19.24 -11.49
CA GLN A 106 -1.69 19.55 -12.37
C GLN A 106 -1.79 18.59 -13.55
N GLU A 107 -0.67 18.12 -14.08
CA GLU A 107 -0.56 17.19 -15.20
C GLU A 107 -0.85 15.73 -14.84
N TRP A 108 -0.93 15.40 -13.54
CA TRP A 108 -1.23 14.05 -13.02
C TRP A 108 -2.50 14.00 -12.16
N ARG A 109 -3.18 15.14 -11.98
CA ARG A 109 -4.22 15.33 -10.97
C ARG A 109 -5.44 14.42 -11.17
N THR A 110 -5.97 14.38 -12.37
CA THR A 110 -7.16 13.59 -12.72
C THR A 110 -6.77 12.25 -13.33
N LEU A 111 -7.62 11.23 -13.15
CA LEU A 111 -7.41 9.92 -13.79
C LEU A 111 -7.24 10.06 -15.31
N SER A 112 -8.05 10.89 -15.98
CA SER A 112 -7.99 11.09 -17.42
C SER A 112 -6.63 11.62 -17.89
N GLN A 113 -6.02 12.53 -17.14
CA GLN A 113 -4.66 13.01 -17.45
C GLN A 113 -3.63 11.91 -17.30
N ARG A 114 -3.69 11.12 -16.22
CA ARG A 114 -2.80 9.98 -16.00
C ARG A 114 -2.93 8.93 -17.12
N LEU A 115 -4.16 8.58 -17.50
CA LEU A 115 -4.43 7.62 -18.58
C LEU A 115 -3.95 8.12 -19.95
N LYS A 116 -4.06 9.43 -20.23
CA LYS A 116 -3.55 10.03 -21.46
C LYS A 116 -2.06 9.80 -21.62
N ILE A 117 -1.28 9.88 -20.54
CA ILE A 117 0.17 9.62 -20.55
C ILE A 117 0.47 8.17 -20.94
N ALA A 118 -0.37 7.22 -20.51
CA ALA A 118 -0.28 5.81 -20.91
C ALA A 118 -0.94 5.49 -22.26
N ASN A 119 -1.31 6.51 -23.06
CA ASN A 119 -2.03 6.37 -24.33
C ASN A 119 -3.36 5.58 -24.20
N VAL A 120 -4.07 5.79 -23.08
CA VAL A 120 -5.36 5.15 -22.78
C VAL A 120 -6.46 6.21 -22.75
N ARG A 121 -7.59 5.93 -23.43
CA ARG A 121 -8.72 6.88 -23.55
C ARG A 121 -9.72 6.82 -22.41
N ALA A 122 -9.87 5.66 -21.77
CA ALA A 122 -10.88 5.43 -20.75
C ALA A 122 -10.43 4.35 -19.78
N GLY A 123 -10.87 4.49 -18.54
CA GLY A 123 -10.55 3.59 -17.45
C GLY A 123 -11.30 3.94 -16.18
N ALA A 124 -11.04 3.17 -15.14
CA ALA A 124 -11.59 3.39 -13.80
C ALA A 124 -10.49 3.26 -12.76
N GLU A 125 -10.74 3.79 -11.55
CA GLU A 125 -9.77 3.78 -10.46
C GLU A 125 -10.41 3.37 -9.14
N ASN A 126 -9.67 2.58 -8.37
CA ASN A 126 -9.92 2.41 -6.94
C ASN A 126 -8.68 2.84 -6.17
N VAL A 127 -8.86 3.60 -5.09
CA VAL A 127 -7.80 3.95 -4.15
C VAL A 127 -8.13 3.41 -2.76
N ALA A 128 -7.12 3.08 -1.98
CA ALA A 128 -7.25 2.72 -0.58
C ALA A 128 -5.99 3.08 0.19
N TYR A 129 -6.12 3.19 1.52
CA TYR A 129 -5.00 3.17 2.43
C TYR A 129 -5.31 2.23 3.59
N ARG A 130 -4.27 1.68 4.22
CA ARG A 130 -4.35 0.92 5.48
C ARG A 130 -3.04 1.02 6.24
N THR A 131 -3.04 0.73 7.54
CA THR A 131 -1.79 0.54 8.28
C THR A 131 -0.99 -0.63 7.68
N ILE A 132 0.34 -0.56 7.71
CA ILE A 132 1.24 -1.61 7.20
C ILE A 132 1.52 -2.70 8.26
N GLU A 133 0.75 -2.71 9.35
CA GLU A 133 0.86 -3.71 10.41
C GLU A 133 0.57 -5.10 9.89
N ALA A 134 -0.52 -5.24 9.12
CA ALA A 134 -0.79 -6.41 8.31
C ALA A 134 0.25 -6.49 7.19
N LYS A 135 0.88 -7.66 7.04
CA LYS A 135 1.97 -7.88 6.08
C LYS A 135 1.47 -8.73 4.90
N GLY A 136 1.97 -8.43 3.70
CA GLY A 136 1.83 -9.29 2.53
C GLY A 136 0.37 -9.53 2.11
N ASP A 137 0.03 -10.80 1.89
CA ASP A 137 -1.26 -11.24 1.37
C ASP A 137 -2.47 -10.78 2.20
N THR A 138 -2.37 -10.79 3.52
CA THR A 138 -3.48 -10.35 4.38
C THR A 138 -3.85 -8.89 4.09
N TRP A 139 -2.85 -8.04 3.91
CA TRP A 139 -3.05 -6.64 3.60
C TRP A 139 -3.78 -6.47 2.26
N ALA A 140 -3.32 -7.18 1.23
CA ALA A 140 -3.94 -7.19 -0.10
C ALA A 140 -5.39 -7.68 -0.06
N GLU A 141 -5.66 -8.76 0.68
CA GLU A 141 -7.00 -9.33 0.79
C GLU A 141 -7.95 -8.35 1.49
N GLU A 142 -7.51 -7.72 2.57
CA GLU A 142 -8.31 -6.75 3.33
C GLU A 142 -8.67 -5.52 2.48
N VAL A 143 -7.72 -5.03 1.67
CA VAL A 143 -7.98 -3.94 0.72
C VAL A 143 -9.06 -4.33 -0.29
N VAL A 144 -8.92 -5.49 -0.95
CA VAL A 144 -9.89 -5.94 -1.96
C VAL A 144 -11.25 -6.21 -1.31
N LYS A 145 -11.29 -6.81 -0.11
CA LYS A 145 -12.52 -6.96 0.69
C LYS A 145 -13.18 -5.60 0.96
N GLY A 146 -12.39 -4.57 1.30
CA GLY A 146 -12.86 -3.20 1.48
C GLY A 146 -13.49 -2.63 0.21
N TRP A 147 -12.82 -2.73 -0.94
CA TRP A 147 -13.37 -2.30 -2.22
C TRP A 147 -14.65 -3.05 -2.59
N MET A 148 -14.74 -4.36 -2.36
CA MET A 148 -15.94 -5.13 -2.66
C MET A 148 -17.15 -4.78 -1.78
N LYS A 149 -16.92 -4.25 -0.57
CA LYS A 149 -17.97 -3.71 0.31
C LYS A 149 -18.45 -2.33 -0.12
N SER A 150 -17.63 -1.57 -0.86
CA SER A 150 -17.98 -0.25 -1.39
C SER A 150 -18.65 -0.38 -2.76
N PRO A 151 -19.92 0.05 -2.94
CA PRO A 151 -20.61 -0.08 -4.23
C PRO A 151 -19.87 0.61 -5.40
N PRO A 152 -19.33 1.84 -5.26
CA PRO A 152 -18.54 2.46 -6.33
C PRO A 152 -17.28 1.66 -6.71
N HIS A 153 -16.49 1.21 -5.73
CA HIS A 153 -15.26 0.46 -6.02
C HIS A 153 -15.52 -0.93 -6.59
N ARG A 154 -16.54 -1.61 -6.06
CA ARG A 154 -17.01 -2.90 -6.57
C ARG A 154 -17.48 -2.80 -8.02
N LYS A 155 -18.15 -1.71 -8.41
CA LYS A 155 -18.57 -1.48 -9.79
C LYS A 155 -17.37 -1.51 -10.74
N ASN A 156 -16.26 -0.86 -10.39
CA ASN A 156 -15.03 -0.86 -11.20
C ASN A 156 -14.44 -2.27 -11.33
N ILE A 157 -14.34 -3.01 -10.22
CA ILE A 157 -13.80 -4.38 -10.21
C ILE A 157 -14.63 -5.33 -11.08
N LEU A 158 -15.96 -5.19 -11.07
CA LEU A 158 -16.88 -6.09 -11.78
C LEU A 158 -17.35 -5.57 -13.15
N ASP A 159 -16.80 -4.45 -13.62
CA ASP A 159 -17.11 -3.93 -14.94
C ASP A 159 -16.56 -4.88 -16.01
N LYS A 160 -17.48 -5.36 -16.87
CA LYS A 160 -17.19 -6.32 -17.95
C LYS A 160 -16.39 -5.70 -19.09
N SER A 161 -16.40 -4.38 -19.23
CA SER A 161 -15.64 -3.67 -20.27
C SER A 161 -14.14 -3.64 -19.98
N GLN A 162 -13.76 -3.76 -18.70
CA GLN A 162 -12.37 -3.74 -18.25
C GLN A 162 -11.67 -5.06 -18.59
N LYS A 163 -10.46 -4.96 -19.15
CA LYS A 163 -9.63 -6.10 -19.55
C LYS A 163 -8.25 -6.10 -18.91
N TYR A 164 -7.74 -4.91 -18.58
CA TYR A 164 -6.41 -4.72 -18.03
C TYR A 164 -6.45 -4.04 -16.66
N ILE A 165 -5.44 -4.31 -15.85
CA ILE A 165 -5.26 -3.75 -14.52
C ILE A 165 -3.81 -3.34 -14.28
N GLY A 166 -3.61 -2.17 -13.69
CA GLY A 166 -2.36 -1.74 -13.08
C GLY A 166 -2.56 -1.54 -11.59
N VAL A 167 -1.60 -2.00 -10.78
CA VAL A 167 -1.65 -1.87 -9.32
C VAL A 167 -0.31 -1.43 -8.81
N THR A 168 -0.30 -0.40 -7.96
CA THR A 168 0.88 -0.01 -7.20
C THR A 168 0.53 0.17 -5.73
N VAL A 169 1.44 -0.22 -4.86
CA VAL A 169 1.36 0.01 -3.41
C VAL A 169 2.64 0.68 -2.91
N LEU A 170 2.52 1.64 -1.99
CA LEU A 170 3.67 2.28 -1.35
C LEU A 170 3.46 2.40 0.17
N PRO A 171 4.43 1.99 1.01
CA PRO A 171 4.47 2.33 2.42
C PRO A 171 4.94 3.78 2.59
N CYS A 172 4.23 4.55 3.39
CA CYS A 172 4.38 6.00 3.51
C CYS A 172 4.43 6.39 4.98
N LYS A 173 4.48 7.71 5.26
CA LYS A 173 4.61 8.21 6.64
C LYS A 173 3.50 7.66 7.55
N ASN A 174 3.79 7.57 8.84
CA ASN A 174 2.89 7.08 9.89
C ASN A 174 2.46 5.63 9.70
N GLU A 175 3.33 4.79 9.12
CA GLU A 175 3.07 3.37 8.89
C GLU A 175 1.79 3.12 8.06
N ILE A 176 1.45 4.06 7.16
CA ILE A 176 0.31 3.95 6.26
C ILE A 176 0.79 3.49 4.88
N GLY A 177 0.23 2.40 4.38
CA GLY A 177 0.36 1.99 2.99
C GLY A 177 -0.78 2.56 2.16
N TYR A 178 -0.46 3.20 1.03
CA TYR A 178 -1.44 3.60 0.02
C TYR A 178 -1.40 2.65 -1.17
N THR A 179 -2.53 2.45 -1.83
CA THR A 179 -2.60 1.69 -3.06
C THR A 179 -3.61 2.27 -4.03
N THR A 180 -3.27 2.14 -5.31
CA THR A 180 -4.11 2.51 -6.44
C THR A 180 -4.27 1.30 -7.34
N GLN A 181 -5.50 1.00 -7.75
CA GLN A 181 -5.83 0.15 -8.89
C GLN A 181 -6.34 1.00 -10.04
N VAL A 182 -5.77 0.82 -11.23
CA VAL A 182 -6.25 1.42 -12.47
C VAL A 182 -6.73 0.32 -13.40
N PHE A 183 -7.90 0.49 -13.99
CA PHE A 183 -8.52 -0.43 -14.93
C PHE A 183 -8.64 0.22 -16.30
N SER A 184 -8.51 -0.57 -17.37
CA SER A 184 -8.88 -0.11 -18.72
C SER A 184 -9.30 -1.27 -19.63
N PRO A 185 -10.11 -1.01 -20.67
CA PRO A 185 -10.30 -1.95 -21.79
C PRO A 185 -9.01 -2.19 -22.62
N ASN A 186 -8.01 -1.30 -22.56
CA ASN A 186 -6.75 -1.40 -23.32
C ASN A 186 -5.55 -1.45 -22.37
N PRO A 187 -4.43 -2.10 -22.76
CA PRO A 187 -3.25 -2.17 -21.90
C PRO A 187 -2.55 -0.81 -21.79
N GLY A 188 -2.69 0.06 -22.79
CA GLY A 188 -1.88 1.28 -22.90
C GLY A 188 -0.45 0.99 -23.38
N SER A 189 0.38 2.02 -23.36
CA SER A 189 1.81 1.95 -23.66
C SER A 189 2.59 2.75 -22.64
N MET A 190 3.80 2.29 -22.30
CA MET A 190 4.70 3.08 -21.46
C MET A 190 5.00 4.41 -22.17
N PRO A 191 5.00 5.54 -21.44
CA PRO A 191 5.40 6.84 -21.97
C PRO A 191 6.90 6.91 -22.27
#